data_AF-J2SWG8-F1
#
_entry.id   AF-J2SWG8-F1
#
_cell.length_a   1.000
_cell.length_b   1.000
_cell.length_c   1.000
_cell.angle_alpha   90.00
_cell.angle_beta   90.00
_cell.angle_gamma   90.00
#
_symmetry.space_group_name_H-M   'P 1'
#
loop_
_entity.id
_entity.type
_entity.pdbx_description
1 polymer ?
#
loop_
_entity_poly.entity_id
_entity_poly.type
_entity_poly.pdbx_seq_one_letter_code
_entity_poly.pdbx_strand_id
1 'polypeptide(L)'
;MWSTLLIAQAIGWLVLILSSPLIFIFTKKTVRHLSYVILPRDTILQYQSDGNITEAYYIKHKLFKSASFRKLTPEEIMQLESAK
;
A
#
# COMPACT_ATOMS: atom_id res chain seq x y z
N MET A 1 -16.50 -9.45 49.34
CA MET A 1 -16.64 -10.24 48.08
C MET A 1 -17.14 -9.41 46.90
N TRP A 2 -18.08 -8.46 47.07
CA TRP A 2 -18.53 -7.59 45.96
C TRP A 2 -17.48 -6.59 45.47
N SER A 3 -16.68 -6.04 46.40
CA SER A 3 -15.61 -5.08 46.10
C SER A 3 -14.51 -5.65 45.21
N THR A 4 -14.07 -6.90 45.46
CA THR A 4 -13.06 -7.58 44.65
C THR A 4 -13.55 -7.87 43.23
N LEU A 5 -14.84 -8.14 43.07
CA LEU A 5 -15.48 -8.40 41.77
C LEU A 5 -15.56 -7.10 40.94
N LEU A 6 -15.94 -5.99 41.58
CA LEU A 6 -15.94 -4.66 40.96
C LEU A 6 -14.54 -4.19 40.54
N ILE A 7 -13.52 -4.46 41.36
CA ILE A 7 -12.12 -4.14 41.05
C ILE A 7 -11.63 -4.94 39.84
N ALA A 8 -11.90 -6.25 39.81
CA ALA A 8 -11.53 -7.10 38.69
C ALA A 8 -12.21 -6.65 37.39
N GLN A 9 -13.48 -6.24 37.46
CA GLN A 9 -14.22 -5.73 36.33
C GLN A 9 -13.62 -4.42 35.82
N ALA A 10 -13.31 -3.47 36.72
CA ALA A 10 -12.66 -2.20 36.36
C ALA A 10 -11.31 -2.41 35.67
N ILE A 11 -10.49 -3.35 36.16
CA ILE A 11 -9.22 -3.73 35.52
C ILE A 11 -9.47 -4.31 34.12
N GLY A 12 -10.46 -5.18 33.96
CA GLY A 12 -10.84 -5.74 32.65
C GLY A 12 -11.24 -4.68 31.63
N TRP A 13 -12.07 -3.71 32.04
CA TRP A 13 -12.44 -2.57 31.19
C TRP A 13 -11.24 -1.71 30.81
N LEU A 14 -10.32 -1.47 31.75
CA LEU A 14 -9.11 -0.67 31.52
C LEU A 14 -8.17 -1.34 30.51
N VAL A 15 -8.00 -2.65 30.59
CA VAL A 15 -7.23 -3.44 29.61
C VAL A 15 -7.87 -3.39 28.21
N LEU A 16 -9.20 -3.49 28.12
CA LEU A 16 -9.93 -3.39 26.84
C LEU A 16 -9.77 -2.01 26.19
N ILE A 17 -9.88 -0.94 26.99
CA ILE A 17 -9.74 0.43 26.51
C ILE A 17 -8.31 0.71 26.02
N LEU A 18 -7.28 0.24 26.74
CA LEU A 18 -5.88 0.43 26.36
C LEU A 18 -5.47 -0.43 25.16
N SER A 19 -6.02 -1.65 25.03
CA SER A 19 -5.71 -2.52 23.90
C SER A 19 -6.38 -2.07 22.61
N SER A 20 -7.56 -1.45 22.67
CA SER A 20 -8.30 -0.93 21.50
C SER A 20 -7.45 -0.05 20.54
N PRO A 21 -6.78 1.02 21.00
CA PRO A 21 -5.96 1.85 20.11
C PRO A 21 -4.72 1.11 19.56
N LEU A 22 -4.12 0.19 20.33
CA LEU A 22 -3.02 -0.65 19.83
C LEU A 22 -3.52 -1.60 18.73
N ILE A 23 -4.65 -2.26 18.94
CA ILE A 23 -5.29 -3.15 17.97
C ILE A 23 -5.63 -2.37 16.69
N PHE A 24 -6.14 -1.14 16.83
CA PHE A 24 -6.45 -0.28 15.71
C PHE A 24 -5.20 0.07 14.88
N ILE A 25 -4.12 0.51 15.53
CA ILE A 25 -2.85 0.84 14.86
C ILE A 25 -2.28 -0.39 14.16
N PHE A 26 -2.28 -1.54 14.84
CA PHE A 26 -1.80 -2.80 14.29
C PHE A 26 -2.60 -3.20 13.06
N THR A 27 -3.93 -3.22 13.16
CA THR A 27 -4.84 -3.58 12.06
C THR A 27 -4.64 -2.64 10.86
N LYS A 28 -4.55 -1.31 11.11
CA LYS A 28 -4.28 -0.33 10.06
C LYS A 28 -2.96 -0.60 9.33
N LYS A 29 -1.90 -0.94 10.07
CA LYS A 29 -0.59 -1.26 9.49
C LYS A 29 -0.64 -2.55 8.68
N THR A 30 -1.29 -3.59 9.21
CA THR A 30 -1.46 -4.88 8.54
C THR A 30 -2.27 -4.74 7.25
N VAL A 31 -3.41 -4.06 7.28
CA VAL A 31 -4.25 -3.82 6.09
C VAL A 31 -3.50 -3.01 5.05
N ARG A 32 -2.73 -1.98 5.46
CA ARG A 32 -1.90 -1.20 4.53
C ARG A 32 -0.81 -2.05 3.89
N HIS A 33 -0.16 -2.93 4.65
CA HIS A 33 0.86 -3.82 4.10
C HIS A 33 0.24 -4.85 3.15
N LEU A 34 -0.89 -5.45 3.55
CA LEU A 34 -1.64 -6.38 2.72
C LEU A 34 -2.09 -5.72 1.41
N SER A 35 -2.52 -4.46 1.44
CA SER A 35 -2.96 -3.76 0.23
C SER A 35 -1.81 -3.53 -0.74
N TYR A 36 -0.60 -3.25 -0.27
CA TYR A 36 0.58 -3.17 -1.16
C TYR A 36 0.98 -4.52 -1.75
N VAL A 37 0.81 -5.61 -0.99
CA VAL A 37 1.09 -6.96 -1.48
C VAL A 37 0.01 -7.42 -2.46
N ILE A 38 -1.27 -7.12 -2.18
CA ILE A 38 -2.44 -7.60 -2.93
C ILE A 38 -2.75 -6.74 -4.17
N LEU A 39 -2.43 -5.45 -4.15
CA LEU A 39 -2.61 -4.53 -5.26
C LEU A 39 -1.25 -4.04 -5.74
N PRO A 40 -0.47 -4.90 -6.42
CA PRO A 40 0.76 -4.47 -7.08
C PRO A 40 0.42 -3.29 -8.00
N ARG A 41 0.94 -2.11 -7.69
CA ARG A 41 0.72 -0.94 -8.54
C ARG A 41 1.58 -1.06 -9.78
N ASP A 42 0.94 -0.91 -10.93
CA ASP A 42 1.66 -0.75 -12.19
C ASP A 42 2.51 0.53 -12.13
N THR A 43 3.71 0.44 -12.65
CA THR A 43 4.68 1.54 -12.64
C THR A 43 5.15 1.82 -14.05
N ILE A 44 5.29 3.10 -14.39
CA ILE A 44 5.90 3.55 -15.65
C ILE A 44 7.25 4.17 -15.30
N LEU A 45 8.33 3.60 -15.83
CA LEU A 45 9.66 4.20 -15.78
C LEU A 45 9.86 5.01 -17.06
N GLN A 46 10.14 6.30 -16.91
CA GLN A 46 10.43 7.19 -18.05
C GLN A 46 11.90 7.62 -17.95
N TYR A 47 12.63 7.42 -19.03
CA TYR A 47 13.97 7.93 -19.22
C TYR A 47 13.87 9.24 -20.01
N GLN A 48 14.32 10.33 -19.39
CA GLN A 48 14.32 11.66 -19.99
C GLN A 48 15.76 12.09 -20.28
N SER A 49 15.99 12.57 -21.50
CA SER A 49 17.25 13.21 -21.90
C SER A 49 16.90 14.54 -22.55
N ASP A 50 17.56 15.62 -22.13
CA ASP A 50 17.36 16.98 -22.66
C ASP A 50 15.90 17.46 -22.70
N GLY A 51 15.13 17.11 -21.66
CA GLY A 51 13.73 17.54 -21.51
C GLY A 51 12.70 16.71 -22.29
N ASN A 52 13.13 15.75 -23.12
CA ASN A 52 12.25 14.85 -23.88
C ASN A 52 12.30 13.42 -23.32
N ILE A 53 11.17 12.72 -23.34
CA ILE A 53 11.11 11.30 -22.98
C ILE A 53 11.70 10.48 -24.14
N THR A 54 12.87 9.88 -23.92
CA THR A 54 13.57 9.09 -24.94
C THR A 54 13.18 7.61 -24.89
N GLU A 55 12.93 7.08 -23.70
CA GLU A 55 12.44 5.72 -23.51
C GLU A 55 11.43 5.64 -22.37
N ALA A 56 10.42 4.79 -22.50
CA ALA A 56 9.51 4.49 -21.39
C ALA A 56 9.25 2.99 -21.29
N TYR A 57 9.21 2.49 -20.06
CA TYR A 57 9.00 1.09 -19.74
C TYR A 57 7.81 0.95 -18.80
N TYR A 58 6.86 0.10 -19.16
CA TYR A 58 5.73 -0.26 -18.33
C TYR A 58 6.03 -1.55 -17.57
N ILE A 59 5.97 -1.45 -16.25
CA ILE A 59 6.17 -2.56 -15.32
C ILE A 59 4.81 -2.92 -14.74
N LYS A 60 4.29 -4.06 -15.18
CA LYS A 60 3.06 -4.64 -14.63
C LYS A 60 3.42 -5.66 -13.57
N HIS A 61 3.17 -5.28 -12.33
CA HIS A 61 3.42 -6.14 -11.18
C HIS A 61 2.25 -7.13 -11.02
N LYS A 62 2.55 -8.41 -10.77
CA LYS A 62 1.55 -9.47 -10.61
C LYS A 62 1.70 -10.10 -9.24
N LEU A 63 0.57 -10.53 -8.67
CA LEU A 63 0.49 -11.07 -7.32
C LEU A 63 1.28 -12.36 -7.08
N PHE A 64 1.21 -13.28 -8.05
CA PHE A 64 1.71 -14.65 -7.92
C PHE A 64 2.68 -15.03 -9.05
N LYS A 65 3.13 -14.05 -9.82
CA LYS A 65 4.00 -14.24 -10.99
C LYS A 65 5.06 -13.16 -11.04
N SER A 66 6.15 -13.43 -11.75
CA SER A 66 7.16 -12.42 -12.06
C SER A 66 6.51 -11.18 -12.69
N ALA A 67 7.03 -10.00 -12.32
CA ALA A 67 6.63 -8.74 -12.94
C ALA A 67 6.87 -8.81 -14.45
N SER A 68 5.92 -8.32 -15.23
CA SER A 68 6.06 -8.23 -16.69
C SER A 68 6.56 -6.87 -17.09
N PHE A 69 7.57 -6.86 -17.95
CA PHE A 69 8.20 -5.66 -18.50
C PHE A 69 7.80 -5.50 -19.96
N ARG A 70 7.32 -4.31 -20.33
CA ARG A 70 7.01 -3.96 -21.72
C ARG A 70 7.61 -2.60 -22.03
N LYS A 71 8.44 -2.52 -23.08
CA LYS A 71 8.87 -1.23 -23.65
C LYS A 71 7.65 -0.59 -24.33
N LEU A 72 7.37 0.66 -24.00
CA LEU A 72 6.25 1.42 -24.57
C LEU A 72 6.61 1.86 -25.99
N THR A 73 5.62 1.87 -26.89
CA THR A 73 5.82 2.35 -28.26
C THR A 73 5.86 3.89 -28.29
N PRO A 74 6.45 4.50 -29.35
CA PRO A 74 6.48 5.96 -29.48
C PRO A 74 5.10 6.62 -29.40
N GLU A 75 4.06 5.97 -29.92
CA GLU A 75 2.66 6.42 -29.85
C GLU A 75 2.14 6.48 -28.40
N GLU A 76 2.47 5.49 -27.58
CA GLU A 76 2.10 5.43 -26.15
C GLU A 76 2.87 6.49 -25.34
N ILE A 77 4.11 6.81 -25.74
CA ILE A 77 4.93 7.87 -25.12
C ILE A 77 4.33 9.26 -25.39
N MET A 78 3.90 9.54 -26.62
CA MET A 78 3.26 10.82 -26.97
C MET A 78 1.95 11.05 -26.19
N GLN A 79 1.18 9.99 -25.92
CA GLN A 79 -0.03 10.10 -25.08
C GLN A 79 0.29 10.41 -23.61
N LEU A 80 1.43 9.93 -23.09
CA LEU A 80 1.89 10.23 -21.74
C LEU A 80 2.38 11.68 -21.59
N GLU A 81 2.96 12.26 -22.64
CA GLU A 81 3.31 13.69 -22.66
C GLU A 81 2.07 14.57 -22.73
N SER A 82 1.03 14.17 -23.47
CA SER A 82 -0.22 14.93 -23.60
C SER A 82 -1.08 14.97 -22.33
N ALA A 83 -0.84 14.07 -21.37
CA ALA A 83 -1.63 13.96 -20.14
C ALA A 83 -1.03 14.76 -18.96
N LYS A 84 0.07 15.48 -19.17
CA LYS A 84 0.82 16.22 -18.16
C LYS A 84 0.61 17.73 -18.29
#